data_AF-A0A0M3REI4-F1
#
_entry.id   AF-A0A0M3REI4-F1
#
_cell.length_a   1.000
_cell.length_b   1.000
_cell.length_c   1.000
_cell.angle_alpha   90.00
_cell.angle_beta   90.00
_cell.angle_gamma   90.00
#
_symmetry.space_group_name_H-M   'P 1'
#
loop_
_entity.id
_entity.type
_entity.pdbx_description
1 polymer ?
#
loop_
_entity_poly.entity_id
_entity_poly.type
_entity_poly.pdbx_seq_one_letter_code
_entity_poly.pdbx_strand_id
1 'polypeptide(L)' 'MQGIRAIREEMAFSTVVLPTGPKDEFIVEFFSYTPTWENSVAPVKVTTNFDELICFFEELEEV' A
#
# COMPACT_ATOMS: atom_id res chain seq x y z
N MET A 1 16.33 20.89 21.60
CA MET A 1 15.88 20.43 20.28
C MET A 1 15.30 19.03 20.47
N GLN A 2 13.97 18.90 20.46
CA GLN A 2 13.34 17.57 20.47
C GLN A 2 13.52 16.99 19.07
N GLY A 3 14.30 15.91 18.97
CA GLY A 3 14.51 15.21 17.71
C GLY A 3 13.17 14.67 17.22
N ILE A 4 12.82 15.02 15.98
CA ILE A 4 11.67 14.46 15.28
C ILE A 4 11.96 12.96 15.15
N ARG A 5 11.24 12.13 15.92
CA ARG A 5 11.23 10.69 15.69
C ARG A 5 10.49 10.48 14.37
N ALA A 6 11.22 10.16 13.30
CA ALA A 6 10.61 9.64 12.09
C ALA A 6 9.82 8.38 12.49
N ILE A 7 8.51 8.44 12.38
CA ILE A 7 7.64 7.28 12.57
C ILE A 7 7.81 6.46 11.30
N ARG A 8 8.52 5.34 11.37
CA ARG A 8 8.54 4.37 10.28
C ARG A 8 7.15 3.73 10.23
N GLU A 9 6.37 4.09 9.24
CA GLU A 9 5.14 3.39 8.92
C GLU A 9 5.51 2.16 8.08
N GLU A 10 5.27 0.98 8.65
CA GLU A 10 5.38 -0.28 7.92
C GLU A 10 4.02 -0.59 7.27
N MET A 11 4.03 -1.13 6.06
CA MET A 11 2.82 -1.50 5.33
C MET A 11 2.94 -2.91 4.79
N ALA A 12 1.83 -3.64 4.80
CA ALA A 12 1.69 -4.91 4.11
C ALA A 12 0.96 -4.70 2.78
N PHE A 13 1.31 -5.47 1.75
CA PHE A 13 0.62 -5.41 0.47
C PHE A 13 0.24 -6.81 -0.03
N SER A 14 -0.84 -6.87 -0.80
CA SER A 14 -1.33 -8.07 -1.48
C SER A 14 -1.52 -7.77 -2.97
N THR A 15 -1.13 -8.71 -3.83
CA THR A 15 -1.33 -8.61 -5.29
C THR A 15 -2.38 -9.62 -5.72
N VAL A 16 -3.44 -9.15 -6.38
CA VAL A 16 -4.51 -10.00 -6.90
C VAL A 16 -4.45 -10.00 -8.43
N VAL A 17 -4.48 -11.21 -9.00
CA VAL A 17 -4.58 -11.45 -10.44
C VAL A 17 -5.94 -12.08 -10.72
N LEU A 18 -6.75 -11.43 -11.56
CA LEU A 18 -8.08 -11.94 -11.91
C LEU A 18 -7.97 -13.03 -13.00
N PRO A 19 -8.59 -14.21 -12.82
CA PRO A 19 -8.47 -15.32 -13.78
C PRO A 19 -8.96 -15.00 -15.20
N THR A 20 -9.86 -14.02 -15.33
CA THR A 20 -10.46 -13.57 -16.59
C THR A 20 -10.18 -12.10 -16.89
N GLY A 21 -9.23 -11.49 -16.18
CA GLY A 21 -8.84 -10.10 -16.40
C GLY A 21 -7.95 -9.94 -17.63
N PRO A 22 -7.84 -8.73 -18.19
CA PRO A 22 -6.78 -8.38 -19.12
C PRO A 22 -5.42 -8.73 -18.53
N LYS A 23 -4.50 -9.24 -19.38
CA LYS A 23 -3.17 -9.72 -18.96
C LYS A 23 -2.33 -8.65 -18.24
N ASP A 24 -2.64 -7.39 -18.51
CA ASP A 24 -1.90 -6.23 -18.00
C ASP A 24 -2.64 -5.53 -16.83
N GLU A 25 -3.74 -6.11 -16.33
CA GLU A 25 -4.44 -5.61 -15.14
C GLU A 25 -3.97 -6.36 -13.89
N PHE A 26 -3.51 -5.59 -12.90
CA PHE A 26 -3.18 -6.08 -11.56
C PHE A 26 -3.92 -5.24 -10.54
N ILE A 27 -4.15 -5.79 -9.35
CA ILE A 27 -4.66 -5.04 -8.22
C ILE A 27 -3.63 -5.16 -7.09
N VAL A 28 -3.12 -4.03 -6.60
CA VAL A 28 -2.33 -4.00 -5.37
C VAL A 28 -3.15 -3.35 -4.28
N GLU A 29 -3.33 -4.07 -3.19
CA GLU A 29 -4.02 -3.62 -1.99
C GLU A 29 -2.99 -3.40 -0.88
N PHE A 30 -2.98 -2.21 -0.29
CA PHE A 30 -2.09 -1.81 0.80
C PHE A 30 -2.84 -1.77 2.12
N PHE A 31 -2.20 -2.25 3.18
CA PHE A 31 -2.76 -2.32 4.53
C PHE A 31 -1.76 -1.73 5.52
N SER A 32 -2.26 -0.94 6.49
CA SER A 32 -1.44 -0.54 7.63
C SER A 32 -0.95 -1.77 8.37
N TYR A 33 0.37 -1.89 8.57
CA TYR A 33 0.92 -2.98 9.33
C TYR A 33 0.67 -2.73 10.83
N THR A 34 -0.02 -3.66 11.48
CA THR A 34 -0.09 -3.71 12.94
C THR A 34 0.60 -4.99 13.42
N PRO A 35 1.45 -4.94 14.47
CA PRO A 35 2.17 -6.12 14.97
C PRO A 35 1.27 -7.28 15.38
N THR A 36 0.02 -6.99 15.76
CA THR A 36 -0.99 -7.98 16.14
C THR A 36 -1.81 -8.48 14.95
N TRP A 37 -1.63 -7.91 13.75
CA TRP A 37 -2.51 -8.08 12.60
C TRP A 37 -3.99 -7.96 13.00
N GLU A 38 -4.27 -7.11 14.00
CA GLU A 38 -5.64 -6.87 14.44
C GLU A 38 -6.29 -5.91 13.44
N ASN A 39 -6.75 -6.52 12.34
CA ASN A 39 -7.85 -6.06 11.50
C ASN A 39 -7.77 -4.61 11.00
N SER A 40 -6.90 -4.35 10.04
CA SER A 40 -7.29 -3.47 8.93
C SER A 40 -8.14 -4.31 7.96
N VAL A 41 -9.45 -4.41 8.24
CA VAL A 41 -10.40 -5.19 7.42
C VAL A 41 -10.48 -4.65 5.98
N ALA A 42 -10.13 -3.38 5.79
CA ALA A 42 -10.12 -2.72 4.50
C ALA A 42 -8.70 -2.21 4.16
N PRO A 43 -8.30 -2.28 2.87
CA PRO A 43 -7.07 -1.68 2.41
C PRO A 43 -7.12 -0.15 2.56
N VAL A 44 -5.99 0.45 2.95
CA VAL A 44 -5.81 1.90 3.01
C VAL A 44 -5.65 2.52 1.63
N LYS A 45 -5.17 1.73 0.67
CA LYS A 45 -5.02 2.11 -0.73
C LYS A 45 -5.21 0.87 -1.61
N VAL A 46 -5.90 1.05 -2.73
CA VAL A 46 -5.95 0.07 -3.82
C VAL A 46 -5.45 0.77 -5.08
N THR A 47 -4.59 0.09 -5.84
CA THR A 47 -4.08 0.58 -7.13
C THR A 47 -4.32 -0.48 -8.19
N THR A 48 -4.74 -0.06 -9.38
CA THR A 48 -5.04 -0.99 -10.49
C THR A 48 -4.18 -0.78 -11.73
N ASN A 49 -3.26 0.19 -11.68
CA ASN A 49 -2.34 0.51 -12.76
C ASN A 49 -1.02 1.06 -12.20
N PHE A 50 0.00 1.12 -13.06
CA PHE A 50 1.33 1.58 -12.66
C PHE A 50 1.38 3.05 -12.28
N ASP A 51 0.61 3.92 -12.95
CA ASP A 51 0.63 5.35 -12.66
C ASP A 51 0.14 5.63 -11.23
N GLU A 52 -0.96 5.02 -10.81
CA GLU A 52 -1.48 5.10 -9.44
C GLU A 52 -0.50 4.53 -8.41
N LEU A 53 0.20 3.44 -8.75
CA LEU A 53 1.19 2.80 -7.89
C LEU A 53 2.42 3.69 -7.69
N ILE A 54 2.93 4.28 -8.76
CA ILE A 54 4.08 5.19 -8.71
C ILE A 54 3.74 6.43 -7.90
N CYS A 55 2.62 7.10 -8.19
CA CYS A 55 2.19 8.27 -7.42
C CYS A 55 2.06 7.96 -5.93
N PHE A 56 1.54 6.78 -5.56
CA PHE A 56 1.42 6.39 -4.17
C PHE A 56 2.78 6.21 -3.47
N PHE A 57 3.78 5.65 -4.15
CA PHE A 57 5.12 5.54 -3.57
C PHE A 57 5.82 6.90 -3.44
N GLU A 58 5.62 7.80 -4.41
CA GLU A 58 6.14 9.17 -4.33
C GLU A 58 5.53 9.93 -3.14
N GLU A 59 4.21 9.80 -2.91
CA GLU A 59 3.54 10.36 -1.73
C GLU A 59 4.12 9.83 -0.40
N LEU A 60 4.56 8.57 -0.35
CA LEU A 60 5.17 7.98 0.84
C LEU A 60 6.61 8.45 1.10
N GLU A 61 7.38 8.77 0.05
CA GLU A 61 8.75 9.29 0.19
C GLU A 61 8.81 10.75 0.66
N GLU A 62 7.75 11.53 0.44
CA GLU A 62 7.68 12.95 0.83
C GLU A 62 7.35 13.18 2.33
N VAL A 63 7.08 12.13 3.12
CA VAL A 63 6.68 12.19 4.56
C VAL A 63 7.81 11.82 5.51
#